data_AF-A0A812TTT2-F1
#
_entry.id   AF-A0A812TTT2-F1
#
_cell.length_a   1.000
_cell.length_b   1.000
_cell.length_c   1.000
_cell.angle_alpha   90.00
_cell.angle_beta   90.00
_cell.angle_gamma   90.00
#
_symmetry.space_group_name_H-M   'P 1'
#
loop_
_entity.id
_entity.type
_entity.pdbx_description
1 polymer ?
#
loop_
_entity_poly.entity_id
_entity_poly.type
_entity_poly.pdbx_seq_one_letter_code
_entity_poly.pdbx_strand_id
1 'polypeptide(L)'
;MAMSVRKMSGEEVASLDAAELAALVESYGDSVLGLKRYLRHRLGVPRFRQQLTAQFESEPLLDDRKLTSYRARAELSVVILNWSMATQEELAQLRTASLEGAAAELETLLQRPMNPDVVVDRMERPPLWVASARGHLDNARLLLEAMANVNRADRKGMAPLWIASYWGHSSLVELLLEARCEVDSTDTRGGSSPLWVSCRNCCEGVVKLLVQASAGLNKTNIDRQSPVWIAAATGHPAILRLLLGARADLAIPDRVGRSALWIAVANSHLDPQPLDVLKAEVNAVEGVRVSVVRTLLDARAEIDCDDAGESVLSVAAKLGNAQIMQLLLESTPPDSGVAAHCLSQPAWKASAEGHDDIVRMLLKAGADKNWANGQGESLLWSAAKKGFTRVAQVLLHAG
;
A
#
# COMPACT_ATOMS: atom_id res chain seq x y z
N MET A 1 -26.53 -36.93 -24.69
CA MET A 1 -26.51 -35.80 -25.63
C MET A 1 -25.16 -35.13 -25.47
N ALA A 2 -24.38 -35.04 -26.55
CA ALA A 2 -23.05 -34.43 -26.54
C ALA A 2 -23.06 -33.20 -27.44
N MET A 3 -22.30 -32.18 -27.04
CA MET A 3 -22.12 -30.95 -27.82
C MET A 3 -20.67 -30.89 -28.33
N SER A 4 -20.47 -30.67 -29.62
CA SER A 4 -19.14 -30.50 -30.20
C SER A 4 -18.82 -29.03 -30.42
N VAL A 5 -17.61 -28.62 -30.04
CA VAL A 5 -17.05 -27.29 -30.21
C VAL A 5 -15.84 -27.37 -31.13
N ARG A 6 -15.93 -26.75 -32.31
CA ARG A 6 -14.88 -26.78 -33.35
C ARG A 6 -14.35 -25.36 -33.62
N LYS A 7 -13.12 -25.23 -34.10
CA LYS A 7 -12.64 -24.00 -34.74
C LYS A 7 -13.19 -23.90 -36.17
N MET A 8 -13.11 -22.71 -36.77
CA MET A 8 -13.43 -22.52 -38.20
C MET A 8 -12.62 -23.41 -39.17
N SER A 9 -11.45 -23.90 -38.75
CA SER A 9 -10.65 -24.86 -39.50
C SER A 9 -11.26 -26.27 -39.56
N GLY A 10 -12.32 -26.55 -38.79
CA GLY A 10 -12.90 -27.88 -38.60
C GLY A 10 -12.27 -28.69 -37.46
N GLU A 11 -11.16 -28.20 -36.88
CA GLU A 11 -10.49 -28.81 -35.73
C GLU A 11 -11.42 -28.82 -34.51
N GLU A 12 -11.67 -30.00 -33.94
CA GLU A 12 -12.45 -30.15 -32.72
C GLU A 12 -11.58 -29.81 -31.50
N VAL A 13 -12.01 -28.80 -30.74
CA VAL A 13 -11.25 -28.30 -29.57
C VAL A 13 -11.87 -28.73 -28.25
N ALA A 14 -13.17 -29.01 -28.24
CA ALA A 14 -13.85 -29.65 -27.12
C ALA A 14 -15.05 -30.46 -27.62
N SER A 15 -15.22 -31.68 -27.13
CA SER A 15 -16.54 -32.29 -26.99
C SER A 15 -16.96 -32.20 -25.53
N LEU A 16 -18.25 -32.03 -25.30
CA LEU A 16 -18.86 -32.02 -23.98
C LEU A 16 -19.92 -33.11 -23.96
N ASP A 17 -19.63 -34.20 -23.26
CA ASP A 17 -20.62 -35.25 -23.02
C ASP A 17 -21.66 -34.81 -21.96
N ALA A 18 -22.62 -35.69 -21.64
CA ALA A 18 -23.69 -35.33 -20.70
C ALA A 18 -23.17 -35.02 -19.28
N ALA A 19 -22.08 -35.66 -18.85
CA ALA A 19 -21.48 -35.48 -17.53
C ALA A 19 -20.62 -34.21 -17.50
N GLU A 20 -19.78 -33.98 -18.51
CA GLU A 20 -18.98 -32.76 -18.64
C GLU A 20 -19.85 -31.51 -18.76
N LEU A 21 -20.96 -31.60 -19.50
CA LEU A 21 -21.89 -30.49 -19.64
C LEU A 21 -22.63 -30.21 -18.33
N ALA A 22 -22.93 -31.23 -17.51
CA ALA A 22 -23.46 -31.03 -16.17
C ALA A 22 -22.42 -30.34 -15.26
N ALA A 23 -21.16 -30.78 -15.30
CA ALA A 23 -20.06 -30.17 -14.55
C ALA A 23 -19.79 -28.71 -14.99
N LEU A 24 -19.90 -28.42 -16.29
CA LEU A 24 -19.80 -27.06 -16.83
C LEU A 24 -20.94 -26.18 -16.29
N VAL A 25 -22.19 -26.66 -16.33
CA VAL A 25 -23.34 -25.92 -15.82
C VAL A 25 -23.21 -25.65 -14.32
N GLU A 26 -22.69 -26.63 -13.57
CA GLU A 26 -22.43 -26.49 -12.13
C GLU A 26 -21.31 -25.49 -11.83
N SER A 27 -20.21 -25.51 -12.60
CA SER A 27 -19.01 -24.71 -12.32
C SER A 27 -19.01 -23.32 -12.97
N TYR A 28 -19.65 -23.18 -14.14
CA TYR A 28 -19.58 -21.98 -14.99
C TYR A 28 -20.97 -21.40 -15.35
N GLY A 29 -22.05 -22.12 -15.05
CA GLY A 29 -23.43 -21.72 -15.35
C GLY A 29 -23.96 -22.19 -16.71
N ASP A 30 -25.29 -22.35 -16.81
CA ASP A 30 -26.01 -22.72 -18.06
C ASP A 30 -26.19 -21.52 -19.00
N SER A 31 -25.09 -20.99 -19.54
CA SER A 31 -25.12 -19.85 -20.47
C SER A 31 -23.98 -19.90 -21.50
N VAL A 32 -24.17 -19.23 -22.64
CA VAL A 32 -23.10 -19.03 -23.64
C VAL A 32 -21.87 -18.40 -22.97
N LEU A 33 -22.07 -17.53 -21.99
CA LEU A 33 -21.01 -16.95 -21.16
C LEU A 33 -20.21 -18.02 -20.39
N GLY A 34 -20.90 -18.94 -19.72
CA GLY A 34 -20.29 -20.05 -19.00
C GLY A 34 -19.45 -20.92 -19.93
N LEU A 35 -19.94 -21.20 -21.14
CA LEU A 35 -19.18 -21.93 -22.15
C LEU A 35 -17.93 -21.16 -22.60
N LYS A 36 -18.03 -19.86 -22.90
CA LYS A 36 -16.84 -19.07 -23.27
C LYS A 36 -15.80 -19.05 -22.15
N ARG A 37 -16.22 -19.01 -20.87
CA ARG A 37 -15.30 -19.11 -19.71
C ARG A 37 -14.62 -20.48 -19.63
N TYR A 38 -15.37 -21.56 -19.82
CA TYR A 38 -14.81 -22.91 -19.91
C TYR A 38 -13.80 -23.03 -21.07
N LEU A 39 -14.17 -22.54 -22.26
CA LEU A 39 -13.31 -22.55 -23.44
C LEU A 39 -12.07 -21.66 -23.26
N ARG A 40 -12.16 -20.53 -22.55
CA ARG A 40 -10.98 -19.74 -22.18
C ARG A 40 -9.98 -20.59 -21.40
N HIS A 41 -10.45 -21.35 -20.41
CA HIS A 41 -9.57 -22.21 -19.62
C HIS A 41 -8.88 -23.29 -20.47
N ARG A 42 -9.58 -23.82 -21.49
CA ARG A 42 -9.07 -24.88 -22.37
C ARG A 42 -8.20 -24.37 -23.52
N LEU A 43 -8.53 -23.19 -24.08
CA LEU A 43 -7.86 -22.61 -25.27
C LEU A 43 -6.78 -21.59 -24.93
N GLY A 44 -6.77 -21.04 -23.71
CA GLY A 44 -5.88 -19.94 -23.32
C GLY A 44 -6.19 -18.60 -24.00
N VAL A 45 -7.34 -18.48 -24.68
CA VAL A 45 -7.77 -17.26 -25.38
C VAL A 45 -8.91 -16.59 -24.59
N PRO A 46 -8.88 -15.26 -24.35
CA PRO A 46 -9.93 -14.55 -23.62
C PRO A 46 -11.32 -14.78 -24.24
N ARG A 47 -12.37 -14.88 -23.40
CA ARG A 47 -13.76 -15.05 -23.86
C ARG A 47 -14.20 -13.97 -24.85
N PHE A 48 -13.71 -12.77 -24.65
CA PHE A 48 -13.95 -11.58 -25.46
C PHE A 48 -13.31 -11.61 -26.86
N ARG A 49 -12.41 -12.58 -27.11
CA ARG A 49 -11.83 -12.86 -28.42
C ARG A 49 -12.46 -14.09 -29.10
N GLN A 50 -13.42 -14.72 -28.44
CA GLN A 50 -14.13 -15.88 -28.94
C GLN A 50 -15.50 -15.43 -29.44
N GLN A 51 -15.76 -15.64 -30.73
CA GLN A 51 -17.11 -15.53 -31.28
C GLN A 51 -17.67 -16.94 -31.46
N LEU A 52 -18.79 -17.23 -30.81
CA LEU A 52 -19.49 -18.50 -30.93
C LEU A 52 -20.61 -18.37 -31.95
N THR A 53 -20.71 -19.33 -32.86
CA THR A 53 -21.82 -19.47 -33.81
C THR A 53 -22.33 -20.91 -33.77
N ALA A 54 -23.59 -21.12 -34.11
CA ALA A 54 -24.17 -22.45 -34.29
C ALA A 54 -24.31 -22.74 -35.79
N GLN A 55 -24.21 -24.01 -36.22
CA GLN A 55 -24.32 -24.39 -37.65
C GLN A 55 -25.53 -23.81 -38.39
N PHE A 56 -26.63 -23.50 -37.69
CA PHE A 56 -27.87 -22.97 -38.27
C PHE A 56 -28.04 -21.45 -38.09
N GLU A 57 -27.12 -20.80 -37.38
CA GLU A 57 -27.15 -19.36 -37.11
C GLU A 57 -25.84 -18.72 -37.59
N SER A 58 -25.92 -17.93 -38.66
CA SER A 58 -24.79 -17.14 -39.17
C SER A 58 -24.36 -16.03 -38.20
N GLU A 59 -25.21 -15.70 -37.24
CA GLU A 59 -25.02 -14.62 -36.28
C GLU A 59 -24.32 -15.08 -35.00
N PRO A 60 -23.54 -14.20 -34.34
CA PRO A 60 -22.95 -14.50 -33.04
C PRO A 60 -24.01 -14.83 -32.00
N LEU A 61 -23.72 -15.85 -31.19
CA LEU A 61 -24.54 -16.20 -30.05
C LEU A 61 -24.39 -15.16 -28.94
N LEU A 62 -25.52 -14.60 -28.51
CA LEU A 62 -25.62 -13.66 -27.38
C LEU A 62 -25.51 -14.39 -26.03
N ASP A 63 -24.99 -13.68 -25.03
CA ASP A 63 -24.56 -14.26 -23.76
C ASP A 63 -25.70 -14.81 -22.88
N ASP A 64 -26.94 -14.33 -23.07
CA ASP A 64 -28.11 -14.70 -22.25
C ASP A 64 -28.77 -16.04 -22.65
N ARG A 65 -28.34 -16.64 -23.77
CA ARG A 65 -28.94 -17.90 -24.24
C ARG A 65 -28.46 -19.08 -23.39
N LYS A 66 -29.40 -19.89 -22.90
CA LYS A 66 -29.09 -21.10 -22.12
C LYS A 66 -28.40 -22.14 -23.01
N LEU A 67 -27.31 -22.75 -22.54
CA LEU A 67 -26.60 -23.79 -23.29
C LEU A 67 -27.48 -25.01 -23.55
N THR A 68 -28.36 -25.32 -22.60
CA THR A 68 -29.38 -26.37 -22.74
C THR A 68 -30.26 -26.21 -23.98
N SER A 69 -30.48 -24.98 -24.48
CA SER A 69 -31.22 -24.74 -25.74
C SER A 69 -30.51 -25.31 -26.98
N TYR A 70 -29.19 -25.50 -26.91
CA TYR A 70 -28.37 -26.03 -28.01
C TYR A 70 -28.12 -27.55 -27.92
N ARG A 71 -28.61 -28.23 -26.86
CA ARG A 71 -28.40 -29.67 -26.61
C ARG A 71 -28.90 -30.59 -27.73
N ALA A 72 -29.82 -30.12 -28.58
CA ALA A 72 -30.59 -31.00 -29.44
C ALA A 72 -29.88 -31.46 -30.72
N ARG A 73 -28.83 -30.77 -31.23
CA ARG A 73 -28.02 -31.16 -32.42
C ARG A 73 -27.02 -30.09 -32.91
N ALA A 74 -26.79 -29.00 -32.18
CA ALA A 74 -25.93 -27.93 -32.68
C ALA A 74 -24.44 -28.29 -32.53
N GLU A 75 -23.68 -28.31 -33.63
CA GLU A 75 -22.24 -28.13 -33.54
C GLU A 75 -21.96 -26.62 -33.40
N LEU A 76 -21.22 -26.25 -32.35
CA LEU A 76 -20.78 -24.88 -32.12
C LEU A 76 -19.43 -24.65 -32.78
N SER A 77 -19.32 -23.54 -33.50
CA SER A 77 -18.08 -23.08 -34.09
C SER A 77 -17.52 -21.90 -33.30
N VAL A 78 -16.24 -21.97 -32.96
CA VAL A 78 -15.46 -20.90 -32.32
C VAL A 78 -14.65 -20.20 -33.40
N VAL A 79 -14.89 -18.90 -33.55
CA VAL A 79 -14.04 -18.01 -34.31
C VAL A 79 -13.14 -17.27 -33.32
N ILE A 80 -11.83 -17.44 -33.45
CA ILE A 80 -10.85 -16.67 -32.69
C ILE A 80 -10.56 -15.40 -33.47
N LEU A 81 -10.90 -14.25 -32.88
CA LEU A 81 -10.71 -12.95 -33.49
C LEU A 81 -9.35 -12.36 -33.10
N ASN A 82 -8.75 -11.57 -34.00
CA ASN A 82 -7.61 -10.72 -33.68
C ASN A 82 -8.06 -9.43 -33.01
N TRP A 83 -7.19 -8.82 -32.20
CA TRP A 83 -7.46 -7.50 -31.67
C TRP A 83 -7.63 -6.49 -32.81
N SER A 84 -8.73 -5.76 -32.80
CA SER A 84 -9.01 -4.66 -33.70
C SER A 84 -8.57 -3.33 -33.09
N MET A 85 -8.18 -2.39 -33.95
CA MET A 85 -7.93 -1.01 -33.54
C MET A 85 -9.23 -0.38 -33.05
N ALA A 86 -9.24 0.11 -31.81
CA ALA A 86 -10.35 0.86 -31.26
C ALA A 86 -10.42 2.26 -31.89
N THR A 87 -11.63 2.73 -32.18
CA THR A 87 -11.87 4.10 -32.64
C THR A 87 -11.70 5.10 -31.48
N GLN A 88 -11.55 6.39 -31.80
CA GLN A 88 -11.46 7.43 -30.77
C GLN A 88 -12.73 7.51 -29.90
N GLU A 89 -13.89 7.23 -30.50
CA GLU A 89 -15.17 7.19 -29.78
C GLU A 89 -15.24 5.99 -28.81
N GLU A 90 -14.83 4.80 -29.26
CA GLU A 90 -14.76 3.61 -28.42
C GLU A 90 -13.78 3.79 -27.25
N LEU A 91 -12.62 4.42 -27.49
CA LEU A 91 -11.67 4.75 -26.43
C LEU A 91 -12.24 5.76 -25.44
N ALA A 92 -13.02 6.74 -25.92
CA ALA A 92 -13.70 7.70 -25.05
C ALA A 92 -14.79 7.02 -24.20
N GLN A 93 -15.60 6.14 -24.79
CA GLN A 93 -16.61 5.35 -24.09
C GLN A 93 -15.96 4.42 -23.05
N LEU A 94 -14.88 3.73 -23.42
CA LEU A 94 -14.11 2.86 -22.52
C LEU A 94 -13.55 3.64 -21.34
N ARG A 95 -13.01 4.83 -21.60
CA ARG A 95 -12.51 5.73 -20.56
C ARG A 95 -13.62 6.13 -19.60
N THR A 96 -14.77 6.55 -20.10
CA THR A 96 -15.92 6.96 -19.27
C THR A 96 -16.42 5.80 -18.43
N ALA A 97 -16.69 4.64 -19.06
CA ALA A 97 -17.14 3.45 -18.35
C ALA A 97 -16.14 2.99 -17.27
N SER A 98 -14.84 3.08 -17.55
CA SER A 98 -13.77 2.76 -16.59
C SER A 98 -13.70 3.77 -15.43
N LEU A 99 -13.99 5.05 -15.67
CA LEU A 99 -13.98 6.10 -14.64
C LEU A 99 -15.22 6.04 -13.74
N GLU A 100 -16.39 5.78 -14.33
CA GLU A 100 -17.69 5.81 -13.65
C GLU A 100 -18.06 4.47 -13.01
N GLY A 101 -17.38 3.38 -13.37
CA GLY A 101 -17.69 2.04 -12.84
C GLY A 101 -18.85 1.36 -13.57
N ALA A 102 -19.14 1.79 -14.81
CA ALA A 102 -20.23 1.26 -15.61
C ALA A 102 -19.87 -0.12 -16.18
N ALA A 103 -19.98 -1.17 -15.36
CA ALA A 103 -19.57 -2.53 -15.70
C ALA A 103 -20.31 -3.10 -16.92
N ALA A 104 -21.60 -2.80 -17.07
CA ALA A 104 -22.39 -3.27 -18.21
C ALA A 104 -21.92 -2.65 -19.54
N GLU A 105 -21.60 -1.35 -19.54
CA GLU A 105 -21.06 -0.66 -20.71
C GLU A 105 -19.65 -1.16 -21.04
N LEU A 106 -18.81 -1.34 -20.00
CA LEU A 106 -17.48 -1.90 -20.14
C LEU A 106 -17.52 -3.32 -20.72
N GLU A 107 -18.40 -4.18 -20.22
CA GLU A 107 -18.58 -5.53 -20.75
C GLU A 107 -19.03 -5.49 -22.21
N THR A 108 -19.99 -4.63 -22.56
CA THR A 108 -20.47 -4.45 -23.94
C THR A 108 -19.33 -4.02 -24.87
N LEU A 109 -18.48 -3.09 -24.44
CA LEU A 109 -17.31 -2.66 -25.19
C LEU A 109 -16.29 -3.79 -25.36
N LEU A 110 -16.06 -4.57 -24.30
CA LEU A 110 -15.14 -5.71 -24.30
C LEU A 110 -15.67 -6.91 -25.10
N GLN A 111 -16.96 -7.01 -25.44
CA GLN A 111 -17.43 -8.06 -26.36
C GLN A 111 -16.83 -7.94 -27.77
N ARG A 112 -16.35 -6.75 -28.12
CA ARG A 112 -15.61 -6.52 -29.35
C ARG A 112 -14.17 -6.98 -29.11
N PRO A 113 -13.45 -7.48 -30.13
CA PRO A 113 -12.07 -7.90 -29.96
C PRO A 113 -11.16 -6.68 -29.81
N MET A 114 -11.29 -5.94 -28.72
CA MET A 114 -10.50 -4.76 -28.38
C MET A 114 -9.40 -5.14 -27.40
N ASN A 115 -8.18 -4.64 -27.64
CA ASN A 115 -7.08 -4.82 -26.69
C ASN A 115 -7.46 -4.18 -25.32
N PRO A 116 -7.53 -4.93 -24.21
CA PRO A 116 -7.90 -4.38 -22.91
C PRO A 116 -6.81 -3.46 -22.30
N ASP A 117 -5.58 -3.49 -22.84
CA ASP A 117 -4.44 -2.67 -22.40
C ASP A 117 -4.29 -1.36 -23.17
N VAL A 118 -5.32 -0.92 -23.90
CA VAL A 118 -5.32 0.40 -24.55
C VAL A 118 -5.07 1.52 -23.55
N VAL A 119 -4.42 2.59 -23.97
CA VAL A 119 -4.22 3.77 -23.12
C VAL A 119 -5.40 4.72 -23.27
N VAL A 120 -6.01 5.14 -22.15
CA VAL A 120 -7.21 5.99 -22.19
C VAL A 120 -6.92 7.48 -22.01
N ASP A 121 -5.67 7.86 -21.73
CA ASP A 121 -5.26 9.26 -21.61
C ASP A 121 -3.73 9.48 -21.73
N ARG A 122 -3.32 10.75 -21.61
CA ARG A 122 -1.93 11.22 -21.74
C ARG A 122 -0.97 10.71 -20.65
N MET A 123 -1.48 10.14 -19.56
CA MET A 123 -0.66 9.50 -18.53
C MET A 123 -0.43 8.01 -18.82
N GLU A 124 -0.81 7.53 -20.01
CA GLU A 124 -0.64 6.13 -20.43
C GLU A 124 -1.35 5.14 -19.50
N ARG A 125 -2.44 5.57 -18.87
CA ARG A 125 -3.22 4.73 -17.96
C ARG A 125 -4.05 3.72 -18.75
N PRO A 126 -3.92 2.41 -18.49
CA PRO A 126 -4.84 1.41 -19.04
C PRO A 126 -6.16 1.37 -18.25
N PRO A 127 -7.26 0.83 -18.82
CA PRO A 127 -8.54 0.66 -18.15
C PRO A 127 -8.44 0.00 -16.77
N LEU A 128 -7.59 -1.06 -16.63
CA LEU A 128 -7.43 -1.77 -15.37
C LEU A 128 -6.82 -0.87 -14.29
N TRP A 129 -5.89 0.01 -14.67
CA TRP A 129 -5.35 1.02 -13.76
C TRP A 129 -6.44 1.98 -13.29
N VAL A 130 -7.32 2.43 -14.20
CA VAL A 130 -8.40 3.37 -13.87
C VAL A 130 -9.41 2.74 -12.92
N ALA A 131 -9.85 1.50 -13.22
CA ALA A 131 -10.70 0.73 -12.33
C ALA A 131 -10.06 0.55 -10.95
N SER A 132 -8.75 0.26 -10.92
CA SER A 132 -7.98 0.09 -9.68
C SER A 132 -7.87 1.37 -8.86
N ALA A 133 -7.69 2.51 -9.51
CA ALA A 133 -7.62 3.81 -8.83
C ALA A 133 -8.98 4.22 -8.23
N ARG A 134 -10.08 3.82 -8.87
CA ARG A 134 -11.44 4.16 -8.45
C ARG A 134 -12.11 3.11 -7.55
N GLY A 135 -11.51 1.94 -7.38
CA GLY A 135 -12.07 0.86 -6.57
C GLY A 135 -13.19 0.07 -7.28
N HIS A 136 -13.28 0.16 -8.61
CA HIS A 136 -14.34 -0.47 -9.40
C HIS A 136 -14.04 -1.96 -9.60
N LEU A 137 -14.41 -2.77 -8.61
CA LEU A 137 -14.11 -4.20 -8.55
C LEU A 137 -14.63 -4.98 -9.76
N ASP A 138 -15.89 -4.74 -10.17
CA ASP A 138 -16.50 -5.47 -11.29
C ASP A 138 -15.81 -5.13 -12.63
N ASN A 139 -15.46 -3.86 -12.83
CA ASN A 139 -14.67 -3.45 -13.98
C ASN A 139 -13.31 -4.16 -14.01
N ALA A 140 -12.62 -4.23 -12.87
CA ALA A 140 -11.34 -4.93 -12.78
C ALA A 140 -11.48 -6.43 -13.08
N ARG A 141 -12.54 -7.09 -12.59
CA ARG A 141 -12.82 -8.51 -12.92
C ARG A 141 -13.01 -8.71 -14.43
N LEU A 142 -13.85 -7.88 -15.06
CA LEU A 142 -14.10 -7.96 -16.51
C LEU A 142 -12.81 -7.77 -17.32
N LEU A 143 -11.98 -6.80 -16.94
CA LEU A 143 -10.71 -6.52 -17.61
C LEU A 143 -9.70 -7.67 -17.45
N LEU A 144 -9.60 -8.26 -16.25
CA LEU A 144 -8.76 -9.44 -16.02
C LEU A 144 -9.29 -10.69 -16.75
N GLU A 145 -10.60 -10.84 -16.88
CA GLU A 145 -11.20 -11.86 -17.75
C GLU A 145 -10.86 -11.65 -19.23
N ALA A 146 -10.69 -10.39 -19.64
CA ALA A 146 -10.20 -9.99 -20.95
C ALA A 146 -8.70 -10.16 -21.15
N MET A 147 -7.97 -10.66 -20.15
CA MET A 147 -6.52 -10.80 -20.14
C MET A 147 -5.79 -9.45 -20.22
N ALA A 148 -6.35 -8.40 -19.60
CA ALA A 148 -5.60 -7.18 -19.31
C ALA A 148 -4.31 -7.52 -18.57
N ASN A 149 -3.21 -6.89 -18.94
CA ASN A 149 -1.95 -7.02 -18.25
C ASN A 149 -2.07 -6.39 -16.85
N VAL A 150 -2.10 -7.26 -15.84
CA VAL A 150 -2.24 -6.89 -14.42
C VAL A 150 -1.14 -5.96 -13.92
N ASN A 151 0.03 -5.94 -14.59
CA ASN A 151 1.19 -5.11 -14.24
C ASN A 151 1.35 -3.89 -15.15
N ARG A 152 0.41 -3.61 -16.07
CA ARG A 152 0.52 -2.47 -17.00
C ARG A 152 0.43 -1.16 -16.22
N ALA A 153 1.60 -0.56 -15.98
CA ALA A 153 1.73 0.70 -15.25
C ALA A 153 1.42 1.92 -16.12
N ASP A 154 1.10 3.02 -15.44
CA ASP A 154 1.02 4.34 -16.07
C ASP A 154 2.42 4.93 -16.34
N ARG A 155 2.46 6.14 -16.90
CA ARG A 155 3.71 6.85 -17.24
C ARG A 155 4.62 7.13 -16.02
N LYS A 156 4.10 7.03 -14.80
CA LYS A 156 4.87 7.19 -13.55
C LYS A 156 5.24 5.84 -12.92
N GLY A 157 5.08 4.73 -13.64
CA GLY A 157 5.38 3.39 -13.14
C GLY A 157 4.39 2.89 -12.09
N MET A 158 3.26 3.57 -11.88
CA MET A 158 2.26 3.10 -10.91
C MET A 158 1.44 2.00 -11.57
N ALA A 159 1.66 0.74 -11.15
CA ALA A 159 0.86 -0.40 -11.56
C ALA A 159 -0.54 -0.41 -10.92
N PRO A 160 -1.51 -1.19 -11.43
CA PRO A 160 -2.83 -1.39 -10.83
C PRO A 160 -2.78 -1.69 -9.33
N LEU A 161 -1.89 -2.59 -8.89
CA LEU A 161 -1.72 -2.91 -7.46
C LEU A 161 -1.27 -1.70 -6.65
N TRP A 162 -0.32 -0.93 -7.18
CA TRP A 162 0.21 0.26 -6.51
C TRP A 162 -0.89 1.29 -6.26
N ILE A 163 -1.69 1.60 -7.27
CA ILE A 163 -2.73 2.63 -7.14
C ILE A 163 -3.92 2.16 -6.30
N ALA A 164 -4.29 0.88 -6.37
CA ALA A 164 -5.29 0.29 -5.48
C ALA A 164 -4.83 0.33 -4.01
N SER A 165 -3.54 0.07 -3.79
CA SER A 165 -2.92 0.12 -2.45
C SER A 165 -2.82 1.53 -1.90
N TYR A 166 -2.55 2.52 -2.76
CA TYR A 166 -2.56 3.93 -2.40
C TYR A 166 -3.92 4.37 -1.85
N TRP A 167 -5.02 3.95 -2.50
CA TRP A 167 -6.38 4.35 -2.13
C TRP A 167 -7.07 3.42 -1.12
N GLY A 168 -6.44 2.30 -0.74
CA GLY A 168 -6.98 1.41 0.29
C GLY A 168 -8.05 0.42 -0.20
N HIS A 169 -8.17 0.20 -1.51
CA HIS A 169 -9.21 -0.66 -2.11
C HIS A 169 -8.92 -2.15 -1.88
N SER A 170 -9.14 -2.63 -0.66
CA SER A 170 -8.70 -3.96 -0.20
C SER A 170 -9.23 -5.13 -1.04
N SER A 171 -10.53 -5.14 -1.39
CA SER A 171 -11.11 -6.18 -2.26
C SER A 171 -10.51 -6.19 -3.67
N LEU A 172 -10.07 -5.04 -4.15
CA LEU A 172 -9.45 -4.93 -5.47
C LEU A 172 -7.97 -5.33 -5.40
N VAL A 173 -7.27 -5.01 -4.31
CA VAL A 173 -5.93 -5.54 -4.02
C VAL A 173 -5.95 -7.07 -3.96
N GLU A 174 -6.91 -7.67 -3.25
CA GLU A 174 -7.09 -9.12 -3.19
C GLU A 174 -7.26 -9.73 -4.59
N LEU A 175 -8.16 -9.18 -5.42
CA LEU A 175 -8.36 -9.61 -6.80
C LEU A 175 -7.08 -9.51 -7.66
N LEU A 176 -6.30 -8.44 -7.51
CA LEU A 176 -5.05 -8.26 -8.26
C LEU A 176 -3.96 -9.26 -7.80
N LEU A 177 -3.91 -9.59 -6.51
CA LEU A 177 -3.01 -10.61 -5.97
C LEU A 177 -3.39 -12.02 -6.46
N GLU A 178 -4.69 -12.35 -6.49
CA GLU A 178 -5.21 -13.58 -7.10
C GLU A 178 -4.84 -13.69 -8.59
N ALA A 179 -4.83 -12.56 -9.30
CA ALA A 179 -4.39 -12.44 -10.68
C ALA A 179 -2.86 -12.49 -10.86
N ARG A 180 -2.09 -12.79 -9.79
CA ARG A 180 -0.62 -12.95 -9.79
C ARG A 180 0.14 -11.73 -10.28
N CYS A 181 -0.28 -10.53 -9.86
CA CYS A 181 0.47 -9.31 -10.11
C CYS A 181 1.84 -9.29 -9.43
N GLU A 182 2.73 -8.41 -9.91
CA GLU A 182 4.01 -8.14 -9.27
C GLU A 182 3.79 -7.32 -7.99
N VAL A 183 3.93 -7.98 -6.85
CA VAL A 183 3.61 -7.43 -5.51
C VAL A 183 4.43 -6.20 -5.15
N ASP A 184 5.66 -6.12 -5.63
CA ASP A 184 6.63 -5.10 -5.21
C ASP A 184 6.97 -4.07 -6.30
N SER A 185 6.20 -3.99 -7.38
CA SER A 185 6.48 -3.03 -8.45
C SER A 185 6.31 -1.60 -7.98
N THR A 186 7.37 -0.81 -8.12
CA THR A 186 7.48 0.54 -7.54
C THR A 186 7.14 1.63 -8.56
N ASP A 187 6.66 2.77 -8.07
CA ASP A 187 6.56 3.97 -8.91
C ASP A 187 7.95 4.49 -9.33
N THR A 188 8.04 5.17 -10.48
CA THR A 188 9.33 5.67 -11.00
C THR A 188 9.81 6.97 -10.36
N ARG A 189 8.93 7.69 -9.64
CA ARG A 189 9.28 9.01 -9.07
C ARG A 189 9.95 8.86 -7.72
N GLY A 190 9.31 8.15 -6.80
CA GLY A 190 9.74 7.95 -5.43
C GLY A 190 10.28 6.55 -5.17
N GLY A 191 10.14 5.60 -6.09
CA GLY A 191 10.55 4.21 -5.85
C GLY A 191 9.74 3.53 -4.74
N SER A 192 8.52 4.01 -4.46
CA SER A 192 7.69 3.49 -3.38
C SER A 192 6.99 2.21 -3.82
N SER A 193 7.02 1.16 -3.00
CA SER A 193 6.27 -0.07 -3.24
C SER A 193 4.79 0.07 -2.85
N PRO A 194 3.91 -0.87 -3.28
CA PRO A 194 2.53 -0.92 -2.83
C PRO A 194 2.40 -1.03 -1.30
N LEU A 195 3.32 -1.76 -0.65
CA LEU A 195 3.36 -1.86 0.81
C LEU A 195 3.75 -0.52 1.45
N TRP A 196 4.76 0.18 0.92
CA TRP A 196 5.17 1.47 1.45
C TRP A 196 4.03 2.49 1.40
N VAL A 197 3.32 2.56 0.27
CA VAL A 197 2.29 3.57 0.06
C VAL A 197 1.01 3.29 0.86
N SER A 198 0.64 2.02 1.04
CA SER A 198 -0.46 1.62 1.94
C SER A 198 -0.12 1.90 3.41
N CYS A 199 1.15 1.75 3.81
CA CYS A 199 1.61 2.17 5.15
C CYS A 199 1.47 3.69 5.33
N ARG A 200 1.89 4.49 4.34
CA ARG A 200 1.76 5.96 4.40
C ARG A 200 0.31 6.44 4.53
N ASN A 201 -0.62 5.76 3.85
CA ASN A 201 -2.02 6.19 3.75
C ASN A 201 -2.96 5.48 4.75
N CYS A 202 -2.42 4.84 5.79
CA CYS A 202 -3.19 4.16 6.84
C CYS A 202 -4.11 3.02 6.33
N CYS A 203 -3.77 2.35 5.23
CA CYS A 203 -4.61 1.32 4.63
C CYS A 203 -4.36 -0.06 5.27
N GLU A 204 -4.77 -0.24 6.54
CA GLU A 204 -4.47 -1.45 7.33
C GLU A 204 -4.89 -2.75 6.62
N GLY A 205 -6.09 -2.79 6.01
CA GLY A 205 -6.57 -3.97 5.27
C GLY A 205 -5.67 -4.35 4.10
N VAL A 206 -5.19 -3.35 3.35
CA VAL A 206 -4.23 -3.55 2.26
C VAL A 206 -2.88 -4.02 2.79
N VAL A 207 -2.39 -3.43 3.88
CA VAL A 207 -1.12 -3.87 4.50
C VAL A 207 -1.19 -5.34 4.89
N LYS A 208 -2.29 -5.80 5.50
CA LYS A 208 -2.51 -7.22 5.83
C LYS A 208 -2.41 -8.11 4.59
N LEU A 209 -3.12 -7.76 3.52
CA LEU A 209 -3.12 -8.53 2.27
C LEU A 209 -1.72 -8.59 1.64
N LEU A 210 -1.00 -7.47 1.58
CA LEU A 210 0.34 -7.41 1.00
C LEU A 210 1.36 -8.20 1.82
N VAL A 211 1.29 -8.13 3.16
CA VAL A 211 2.12 -8.95 4.06
C VAL A 211 1.84 -10.44 3.85
N GLN A 212 0.57 -10.85 3.75
CA GLN A 212 0.18 -12.23 3.46
C GLN A 212 0.67 -12.69 2.08
N ALA A 213 0.70 -11.78 1.10
CA ALA A 213 1.25 -12.02 -0.22
C ALA A 213 2.80 -11.95 -0.28
N SER A 214 3.48 -11.94 0.87
CA SER A 214 4.94 -11.91 0.97
C SER A 214 5.59 -10.69 0.30
N ALA A 215 4.93 -9.52 0.36
CA ALA A 215 5.52 -8.26 -0.07
C ALA A 215 6.86 -7.98 0.66
N GLY A 216 7.79 -7.33 -0.03
CA GLY A 216 9.10 -6.99 0.51
C GLY A 216 9.00 -5.98 1.66
N LEU A 217 8.95 -6.48 2.91
CA LEU A 217 8.78 -5.68 4.13
C LEU A 217 9.84 -4.60 4.33
N ASN A 218 11.03 -4.79 3.73
CA ASN A 218 12.20 -3.94 3.89
C ASN A 218 12.54 -3.16 2.61
N LYS A 219 11.70 -3.22 1.57
CA LYS A 219 11.92 -2.47 0.32
C LYS A 219 11.75 -0.97 0.57
N THR A 220 12.84 -0.24 0.43
CA THR A 220 12.85 1.20 0.66
C THR A 220 12.51 1.98 -0.59
N ASN A 221 11.93 3.16 -0.41
CA ASN A 221 11.82 4.15 -1.47
C ASN A 221 13.20 4.75 -1.83
N ILE A 222 13.26 5.71 -2.76
CA ILE A 222 14.53 6.34 -3.14
C ILE A 222 15.21 6.97 -1.92
N ASP A 223 14.45 7.55 -1.00
CA ASP A 223 14.94 8.19 0.23
C ASP A 223 15.34 7.20 1.34
N ARG A 224 15.52 5.92 1.00
CA ARG A 224 15.83 4.82 1.92
C ARG A 224 14.79 4.62 3.03
N GLN A 225 13.58 5.17 2.87
CA GLN A 225 12.52 5.02 3.86
C GLN A 225 11.85 3.65 3.67
N SER A 226 11.89 2.81 4.70
CA SER A 226 11.20 1.51 4.73
C SER A 226 9.69 1.65 5.04
N PRO A 227 8.87 0.60 4.82
CA PRO A 227 7.48 0.55 5.27
C PRO A 227 7.31 0.82 6.77
N VAL A 228 8.21 0.30 7.61
CA VAL A 228 8.24 0.57 9.05
C VAL A 228 8.52 2.04 9.32
N TRP A 229 9.51 2.61 8.63
CA TRP A 229 9.88 4.01 8.78
C TRP A 229 8.71 4.94 8.46
N ILE A 230 8.01 4.70 7.33
CA ILE A 230 6.89 5.57 6.93
C ILE A 230 5.67 5.39 7.85
N ALA A 231 5.37 4.17 8.31
CA ALA A 231 4.30 3.93 9.28
C ALA A 231 4.55 4.63 10.62
N ALA A 232 5.82 4.66 11.06
CA ALA A 232 6.24 5.39 12.25
C ALA A 232 6.12 6.91 12.06
N ALA A 233 6.58 7.42 10.92
CA ALA A 233 6.52 8.84 10.59
C ALA A 233 5.08 9.38 10.50
N THR A 234 4.15 8.62 9.90
CA THR A 234 2.74 9.03 9.73
C THR A 234 1.86 8.73 10.94
N GLY A 235 2.30 7.84 11.83
CA GLY A 235 1.69 7.66 13.14
C GLY A 235 0.64 6.55 13.20
N HIS A 236 0.89 5.40 12.56
CA HIS A 236 -0.10 4.30 12.48
C HIS A 236 0.33 3.08 13.29
N PRO A 237 0.01 3.01 14.61
CA PRO A 237 0.48 1.94 15.49
C PRO A 237 -0.04 0.56 15.09
N ALA A 238 -1.26 0.46 14.54
CA ALA A 238 -1.82 -0.82 14.10
C ALA A 238 -1.05 -1.40 12.90
N ILE A 239 -0.72 -0.57 11.91
CA ILE A 239 0.15 -0.94 10.78
C ILE A 239 1.54 -1.33 11.27
N LEU A 240 2.09 -0.58 12.23
CA LEU A 240 3.39 -0.89 12.80
C LEU A 240 3.40 -2.27 13.46
N ARG A 241 2.36 -2.61 14.24
CA ARG A 241 2.22 -3.95 14.84
C ARG A 241 2.13 -5.05 13.78
N LEU A 242 1.48 -4.81 12.65
CA LEU A 242 1.43 -5.78 11.54
C LEU A 242 2.82 -6.01 10.95
N LEU A 243 3.55 -4.94 10.64
CA LEU A 243 4.91 -5.02 10.08
C LEU A 243 5.88 -5.69 11.05
N LEU A 244 5.83 -5.33 12.32
CA LEU A 244 6.66 -5.92 13.38
C LEU A 244 6.31 -7.39 13.63
N GLY A 245 5.02 -7.75 13.64
CA GLY A 245 4.57 -9.13 13.71
C GLY A 245 5.06 -9.97 12.53
N ALA A 246 5.21 -9.34 11.36
CA ALA A 246 5.80 -9.93 10.16
C ALA A 246 7.35 -9.89 10.14
N ARG A 247 8.00 -9.41 11.22
CA ARG A 247 9.46 -9.29 11.37
C ARG A 247 10.11 -8.33 10.36
N ALA A 248 9.45 -7.22 10.04
CA ALA A 248 10.08 -6.13 9.31
C ALA A 248 11.26 -5.53 10.10
N ASP A 249 12.30 -5.10 9.40
CA ASP A 249 13.54 -4.61 10.00
C ASP A 249 13.39 -3.16 10.48
N LEU A 250 13.67 -2.94 11.76
CA LEU A 250 13.64 -1.62 12.42
C LEU A 250 14.92 -0.83 12.20
N ALA A 251 16.03 -1.49 11.84
CA ALA A 251 17.36 -0.91 11.75
C ALA A 251 17.65 -0.24 10.40
N ILE A 252 16.65 -0.07 9.53
CA ILE A 252 16.80 0.58 8.23
C ILE A 252 16.51 2.08 8.37
N PRO A 253 17.54 2.95 8.43
CA PRO A 253 17.34 4.39 8.45
C PRO A 253 17.05 4.94 7.06
N ASP A 254 16.52 6.16 7.02
CA ASP A 254 16.42 6.93 5.79
C ASP A 254 17.79 7.42 5.28
N ARG A 255 17.77 8.23 4.20
CA ARG A 255 18.97 8.77 3.56
C ARG A 255 19.86 9.63 4.46
N VAL A 256 19.37 10.08 5.61
CA VAL A 256 20.08 10.98 6.52
C VAL A 256 20.35 10.31 7.88
N GLY A 257 20.25 8.98 7.94
CA GLY A 257 20.53 8.22 9.14
C GLY A 257 19.39 8.18 10.15
N ARG A 258 18.19 8.69 9.83
CA ARG A 258 17.07 8.74 10.78
C ARG A 258 16.34 7.40 10.81
N SER A 259 16.34 6.71 11.94
CA SER A 259 15.57 5.49 12.16
C SER A 259 14.06 5.74 12.26
N ALA A 260 13.29 4.64 12.29
CA ALA A 260 11.85 4.68 12.54
C ALA A 260 11.51 5.30 13.93
N LEU A 261 12.33 5.04 14.94
CA LEU A 261 12.17 5.64 16.28
C LEU A 261 12.47 7.14 16.25
N TRP A 262 13.56 7.53 15.59
CA TRP A 262 13.93 8.93 15.42
C TRP A 262 12.79 9.74 14.80
N ILE A 263 12.24 9.28 13.67
CA ILE A 263 11.18 10.02 12.97
C ILE A 263 9.85 10.01 13.72
N ALA A 264 9.53 8.93 14.45
CA ALA A 264 8.34 8.87 15.30
C ALA A 264 8.38 9.94 16.40
N VAL A 265 9.55 10.12 17.03
CA VAL A 265 9.77 11.15 18.05
C VAL A 265 9.75 12.54 17.41
N ALA A 266 10.44 12.75 16.28
CA ALA A 266 10.46 14.04 15.59
C ALA A 266 9.05 14.53 15.20
N ASN A 267 8.16 13.60 14.80
CA ASN A 267 6.80 13.90 14.39
C ASN A 267 5.79 13.82 15.54
N SER A 268 6.22 13.69 16.80
CA SER A 268 5.32 13.46 17.94
C SER A 268 4.39 14.63 18.26
N HIS A 269 4.75 15.84 17.82
CA HIS A 269 3.98 17.06 17.99
C HIS A 269 3.07 17.36 16.78
N LEU A 270 3.18 16.58 15.70
CA LEU A 270 2.39 16.76 14.50
C LEU A 270 1.10 15.97 14.61
N ASP A 271 0.00 16.60 14.22
CA ASP A 271 -1.25 15.90 13.95
C ASP A 271 -0.98 14.78 12.93
N PRO A 272 -1.52 13.55 13.14
CA PRO A 272 -1.56 12.53 12.10
C PRO A 272 -2.13 13.19 10.86
N GLN A 273 -1.38 13.20 9.75
CA GLN A 273 -1.85 13.88 8.55
C GLN A 273 -3.19 13.27 8.14
N PRO A 274 -4.31 14.01 8.22
CA PRO A 274 -5.55 13.52 7.69
C PRO A 274 -5.39 13.54 6.17
N LEU A 275 -5.39 12.38 5.53
CA LEU A 275 -5.87 12.34 4.15
C LEU A 275 -7.39 12.22 4.19
N ASP A 276 -8.04 12.93 3.27
CA ASP A 276 -9.48 13.22 3.18
C ASP A 276 -10.45 12.02 3.19
N VAL A 277 -9.96 10.79 3.36
CA VAL A 277 -10.75 9.55 3.25
C VAL A 277 -11.18 8.97 4.61
N LEU A 278 -10.60 9.38 5.75
CA LEU A 278 -11.04 8.95 7.08
C LEU A 278 -11.09 10.13 8.07
N LYS A 279 -12.15 10.93 7.96
CA LYS A 279 -12.52 11.98 8.94
C LYS A 279 -13.20 11.43 10.22
N ALA A 280 -13.39 10.13 10.33
CA ALA A 280 -14.02 9.52 11.49
C ALA A 280 -12.95 8.83 12.34
N GLU A 281 -12.88 9.23 13.61
CA GLU A 281 -12.06 8.66 14.70
C GLU A 281 -10.64 9.20 14.90
N VAL A 282 -10.50 10.53 15.04
CA VAL A 282 -9.34 11.10 15.74
C VAL A 282 -9.73 11.43 17.17
N ASN A 283 -9.84 10.39 18.01
CA ASN A 283 -9.84 10.55 19.47
C ASN A 283 -8.37 10.46 19.96
N ALA A 284 -7.95 11.49 20.71
CA ALA A 284 -6.66 11.63 21.41
C ALA A 284 -5.38 11.47 20.55
N VAL A 285 -5.10 12.48 19.72
CA VAL A 285 -3.89 12.60 18.88
C VAL A 285 -2.57 12.35 19.63
N GLU A 286 -2.43 12.89 20.84
CA GLU A 286 -1.22 12.76 21.65
C GLU A 286 -0.97 11.30 22.08
N GLY A 287 -2.03 10.56 22.40
CA GLY A 287 -1.95 9.15 22.77
C GLY A 287 -1.49 8.25 21.61
N VAL A 288 -1.86 8.59 20.37
CA VAL A 288 -1.47 7.81 19.18
C VAL A 288 0.04 7.89 18.94
N ARG A 289 0.63 9.10 19.01
CA ARG A 289 2.07 9.28 18.78
C ARG A 289 2.92 8.62 19.86
N VAL A 290 2.51 8.74 21.12
CA VAL A 290 3.12 8.03 22.24
C VAL A 290 3.00 6.52 22.06
N SER A 291 1.86 6.02 21.56
CA SER A 291 1.67 4.60 21.26
C SER A 291 2.62 4.09 20.16
N VAL A 292 2.95 4.91 19.16
CA VAL A 292 3.91 4.53 18.10
C VAL A 292 5.31 4.39 18.69
N VAL A 293 5.78 5.39 19.46
CA VAL A 293 7.07 5.34 20.14
C VAL A 293 7.14 4.12 21.07
N ARG A 294 6.11 3.90 21.89
CA ARG A 294 6.02 2.72 22.76
C ARG A 294 6.11 1.42 21.96
N THR A 295 5.36 1.29 20.87
CA THR A 295 5.36 0.08 20.04
C THR A 295 6.75 -0.21 19.45
N LEU A 296 7.50 0.83 19.05
CA LEU A 296 8.87 0.68 18.56
C LEU A 296 9.83 0.24 19.68
N LEU A 297 9.73 0.84 20.86
CA LEU A 297 10.55 0.49 22.02
C LEU A 297 10.25 -0.94 22.52
N ASP A 298 8.98 -1.34 22.57
CA ASP A 298 8.56 -2.71 22.90
C ASP A 298 9.15 -3.73 21.91
N ALA A 299 9.33 -3.31 20.65
CA ALA A 299 9.99 -4.09 19.60
C ALA A 299 11.52 -3.96 19.60
N ARG A 300 12.10 -3.36 20.63
CA ARG A 300 13.55 -3.14 20.83
C ARG A 300 14.20 -2.27 19.77
N ALA A 301 13.49 -1.25 19.27
CA ALA A 301 14.13 -0.21 18.48
C ALA A 301 15.24 0.47 19.29
N GLU A 302 16.41 0.62 18.68
CA GLU A 302 17.57 1.24 19.32
C GLU A 302 17.38 2.76 19.45
N ILE A 303 17.85 3.31 20.56
CA ILE A 303 17.92 4.77 20.76
C ILE A 303 19.23 5.24 20.10
N ASP A 304 19.09 5.79 18.90
CA ASP A 304 20.20 6.11 18.01
C ASP A 304 20.32 7.62 17.73
N CYS A 305 21.18 7.96 16.77
CA CYS A 305 21.35 9.30 16.23
C CYS A 305 21.34 9.27 14.71
N ASP A 306 20.97 10.40 14.11
CA ASP A 306 21.07 10.59 12.67
C ASP A 306 22.53 10.79 12.21
N ASP A 307 22.75 10.92 10.90
CA ASP A 307 24.09 11.11 10.33
C ASP A 307 24.75 12.43 10.78
N ALA A 308 23.97 13.39 11.29
CA ALA A 308 24.45 14.64 11.87
C ALA A 308 24.80 14.53 13.37
N GLY A 309 24.57 13.36 13.98
CA GLY A 309 24.79 13.10 15.40
C GLY A 309 23.67 13.61 16.31
N GLU A 310 22.51 14.00 15.77
CA GLU A 310 21.35 14.37 16.57
C GLU A 310 20.64 13.11 17.06
N SER A 311 20.69 12.85 18.37
CA SER A 311 20.08 11.67 18.99
C SER A 311 18.56 11.79 19.15
N VAL A 312 17.87 10.65 19.20
CA VAL A 312 16.42 10.59 19.50
C VAL A 312 16.07 11.33 20.80
N LEU A 313 16.93 11.19 21.83
CA LEU A 313 16.79 11.91 23.10
C LEU A 313 16.92 13.42 22.93
N SER A 314 17.83 13.90 22.08
CA SER A 314 18.00 15.32 21.79
C SER A 314 16.76 15.90 21.08
N VAL A 315 16.17 15.14 20.16
CA VAL A 315 14.92 15.52 19.49
C VAL A 315 13.76 15.59 20.50
N ALA A 316 13.57 14.57 21.34
CA ALA A 316 12.54 14.57 22.38
C ALA A 316 12.71 15.74 23.36
N ALA A 317 13.96 16.01 23.77
CA ALA A 317 14.31 17.10 24.64
C ALA A 317 14.00 18.47 24.03
N LYS A 318 14.26 18.65 22.74
CA LYS A 318 13.92 19.88 22.01
C LYS A 318 12.41 20.10 21.94
N LEU A 319 11.65 19.03 21.68
CA LEU A 319 10.20 19.09 21.48
C LEU A 319 9.39 19.25 22.78
N GLY A 320 9.96 18.95 23.94
CA GLY A 320 9.29 19.16 25.22
C GLY A 320 8.28 18.08 25.61
N ASN A 321 8.23 16.94 24.90
CA ASN A 321 7.31 15.86 25.24
C ASN A 321 7.87 15.01 26.40
N ALA A 322 7.45 15.35 27.61
CA ALA A 322 7.91 14.70 28.83
C ALA A 322 7.56 13.20 28.88
N GLN A 323 6.40 12.80 28.34
CA GLN A 323 5.98 11.40 28.32
C GLN A 323 6.85 10.55 27.40
N ILE A 324 7.19 11.05 26.21
CA ILE A 324 8.12 10.39 25.29
C ILE A 324 9.52 10.32 25.91
N MET A 325 9.99 11.41 26.52
CA MET A 325 11.27 11.42 27.21
C MET A 325 11.32 10.34 28.32
N GLN A 326 10.26 10.25 29.13
CA GLN A 326 10.15 9.22 30.15
C GLN A 326 10.23 7.81 29.55
N LEU A 327 9.49 7.53 28.47
CA LEU A 327 9.52 6.22 27.81
C LEU A 327 10.91 5.86 27.26
N LEU A 328 11.61 6.83 26.68
CA LEU A 328 12.96 6.62 26.16
C LEU A 328 13.93 6.29 27.30
N LEU A 329 13.88 7.03 28.42
CA LEU A 329 14.73 6.79 29.60
C LEU A 329 14.41 5.45 30.30
N GLU A 330 13.14 5.05 30.37
CA GLU A 330 12.74 3.74 30.91
C GLU A 330 13.25 2.59 30.05
N SER A 331 13.42 2.83 28.74
CA SER A 331 13.90 1.84 27.78
C SER A 331 15.44 1.80 27.68
N THR A 332 16.17 2.73 28.30
CA THR A 332 17.63 2.68 28.43
C THR A 332 18.04 1.88 29.67
N PRO A 333 18.68 0.70 29.54
CA PRO A 333 19.20 -0.03 30.69
C PRO A 333 20.22 0.80 31.47
N PRO A 334 20.27 0.71 32.81
CA PRO A 334 21.29 1.40 33.61
C PRO A 334 22.73 1.00 33.26
N ASP A 335 22.92 -0.20 32.71
CA ASP A 335 24.23 -0.74 32.28
C ASP A 335 24.51 -0.57 30.78
N SER A 336 23.65 0.14 30.03
CA SER A 336 23.69 0.20 28.56
C SER A 336 24.87 0.97 27.96
N GLY A 337 25.74 1.54 28.79
CA GLY A 337 26.86 2.33 28.29
C GLY A 337 26.44 3.61 27.56
N VAL A 338 25.16 4.05 27.68
CA VAL A 338 24.75 5.42 27.37
C VAL A 338 25.49 6.31 28.35
N ALA A 339 26.68 6.72 27.95
CA ALA A 339 27.58 7.44 28.81
C ALA A 339 26.92 8.76 29.22
N ALA A 340 27.24 9.28 30.41
CA ALA A 340 26.67 10.52 30.94
C ALA A 340 26.70 11.68 29.92
N HIS A 341 27.71 11.71 29.03
CA HIS A 341 27.83 12.68 27.95
C HIS A 341 26.71 12.60 26.88
N CYS A 342 26.14 11.41 26.65
CA CYS A 342 25.02 11.20 25.74
C CYS A 342 23.71 11.80 26.27
N LEU A 343 23.58 12.00 27.59
CA LEU A 343 22.42 12.64 28.22
C LEU A 343 22.61 14.16 28.39
N SER A 344 23.86 14.62 28.46
CA SER A 344 24.18 16.04 28.66
C SER A 344 23.77 16.93 27.49
N GLN A 345 23.96 16.50 26.24
CA GLN A 345 23.51 17.26 25.07
C GLN A 345 21.96 17.38 25.01
N PRO A 346 21.17 16.30 25.19
CA PRO A 346 19.73 16.42 25.40
C PRO A 346 19.35 17.37 26.55
N ALA A 347 20.06 17.32 27.69
CA ALA A 347 19.76 18.16 28.85
C ALA A 347 20.03 19.64 28.55
N TRP A 348 21.11 19.94 27.84
CA TRP A 348 21.39 21.26 27.29
C TRP A 348 20.30 21.74 26.34
N LYS A 349 19.80 20.86 25.46
CA LYS A 349 18.75 21.22 24.51
C LYS A 349 17.42 21.50 25.20
N ALA A 350 17.00 20.67 26.15
CA ALA A 350 15.82 20.93 26.99
C ALA A 350 15.96 22.25 27.76
N SER A 351 17.16 22.54 28.29
CA SER A 351 17.44 23.80 28.95
C SER A 351 17.31 25.01 28.02
N ALA A 352 17.86 24.87 26.81
CA ALA A 352 17.79 25.89 25.76
C ALA A 352 16.37 26.07 25.20
N GLU A 353 15.44 25.13 25.37
CA GLU A 353 14.04 25.25 24.93
C GLU A 353 13.06 25.49 26.09
N GLY A 354 13.54 25.54 27.34
CA GLY A 354 12.73 25.91 28.50
C GLY A 354 11.96 24.77 29.17
N HIS A 355 12.31 23.52 28.88
CA HIS A 355 11.57 22.33 29.35
C HIS A 355 12.11 21.81 30.69
N ASP A 356 11.69 22.43 31.81
CA ASP A 356 12.24 22.13 33.13
C ASP A 356 11.97 20.71 33.63
N ASP A 357 10.83 20.11 33.28
CA ASP A 357 10.51 18.72 33.59
C ASP A 357 11.50 17.75 32.92
N ILE A 358 11.84 17.99 31.66
CA ILE A 358 12.82 17.18 30.92
C ILE A 358 14.22 17.35 31.49
N VAL A 359 14.62 18.59 31.83
CA VAL A 359 15.90 18.84 32.51
C VAL A 359 15.97 18.05 33.82
N ARG A 360 14.91 18.05 34.63
CA ARG A 360 14.85 17.23 35.87
C ARG A 360 15.01 15.74 35.58
N MET A 361 14.32 15.21 34.58
CA MET A 361 14.40 13.80 34.21
C MET A 361 15.82 13.40 33.78
N LEU A 362 16.45 14.20 32.92
CA LEU A 362 17.79 13.91 32.41
C LEU A 362 18.88 14.04 33.49
N LEU A 363 18.76 15.02 34.39
CA LEU A 363 19.67 15.14 35.53
C LEU A 363 19.54 13.95 36.48
N LYS A 364 18.32 13.48 36.75
CA LYS A 364 18.09 12.26 37.54
C LYS A 364 18.68 11.01 36.86
N ALA A 365 18.68 10.97 35.54
CA ALA A 365 19.28 9.90 34.74
C ALA A 365 20.82 10.02 34.63
N GLY A 366 21.44 11.06 35.20
CA GLY A 366 22.90 11.20 35.25
C GLY A 366 23.51 12.17 34.22
N ALA A 367 22.71 13.04 33.58
CA ALA A 367 23.24 14.11 32.74
C ALA A 367 24.14 15.06 33.54
N ASP A 368 25.28 15.46 32.96
CA ASP A 368 26.16 16.45 33.57
C ASP A 368 25.58 17.86 33.42
N LYS A 369 25.18 18.47 34.54
CA LYS A 369 24.64 19.82 34.60
C LYS A 369 25.63 20.92 34.19
N ASN A 370 26.93 20.64 34.32
CA ASN A 370 28.01 21.57 34.01
C ASN A 370 28.50 21.42 32.56
N TRP A 371 27.93 20.48 31.81
CA TRP A 371 28.27 20.28 30.41
C TRP A 371 28.03 21.55 29.61
N ALA A 372 28.91 21.78 28.64
CA ALA A 372 28.83 22.90 27.72
C ALA A 372 29.01 22.38 26.29
N ASN A 373 28.33 23.03 25.35
CA ASN A 373 28.46 22.71 23.93
C ASN A 373 29.83 23.13 23.38
N GLY A 374 30.07 22.91 22.08
CA GLY A 374 31.33 23.28 21.42
C GLY A 374 31.64 24.78 21.45
N GLN A 375 30.65 25.63 21.79
CA GLN A 375 30.80 27.08 21.96
C GLN A 375 31.04 27.49 23.42
N GLY A 376 31.10 26.54 24.36
CA GLY A 376 31.25 26.82 25.79
C GLY A 376 29.97 27.25 26.49
N GLU A 377 28.80 27.09 25.86
CA GLU A 377 27.51 27.46 26.42
C GLU A 377 27.00 26.33 27.33
N SER A 378 26.97 26.57 28.64
CA SER A 378 26.46 25.60 29.61
C SER A 378 24.93 25.54 29.63
N LEU A 379 24.38 24.50 30.27
CA LEU A 379 22.92 24.38 30.50
C LEU A 379 22.37 25.66 31.16
N LEU A 380 23.02 26.13 32.23
CA LEU A 380 22.58 27.31 33.00
C LEU A 380 22.68 28.59 32.18
N TRP A 381 23.74 28.73 31.37
CA TRP A 381 23.90 29.88 30.49
C TRP A 381 22.76 29.96 29.47
N SER A 382 22.40 28.83 28.84
CA SER A 382 21.30 28.79 27.87
C SER A 382 19.96 29.17 28.48
N ALA A 383 19.65 28.64 29.67
CA ALA A 383 18.44 28.99 30.41
C ALA A 383 18.40 30.47 30.79
N ALA A 384 19.50 31.00 31.34
CA ALA A 384 19.59 32.39 31.77
C ALA A 384 19.49 33.37 30.59
N LYS A 385 20.22 33.10 29.50
CA LYS A 385 20.20 33.93 28.28
C LYS A 385 18.81 34.04 27.66
N LYS A 386 18.04 32.95 27.66
CA LYS A 386 16.67 32.91 27.11
C LYS A 386 15.58 33.25 28.13
N GLY A 387 15.93 33.47 29.41
CA GLY A 387 14.97 33.87 30.45
C GLY A 387 14.15 32.73 31.06
N PHE A 388 14.58 31.47 30.92
CA PHE A 388 13.89 30.30 31.47
C PHE A 388 14.18 30.12 32.97
N THR A 389 13.52 30.92 33.81
CA THR A 389 13.75 30.98 35.26
C THR A 389 13.52 29.65 35.97
N ARG A 390 12.50 28.87 35.58
CA ARG A 390 12.24 27.53 36.15
C ARG A 390 13.40 26.57 35.89
N VAL A 391 13.89 26.52 34.66
CA VAL A 391 15.06 25.71 34.29
C VAL A 391 16.29 26.14 35.09
N ALA A 392 16.56 27.45 35.18
CA ALA A 392 17.68 27.96 35.98
C ALA A 392 17.57 27.56 37.45
N GLN A 393 16.36 27.61 38.03
CA GLN A 393 16.11 27.11 39.38
C GLN A 393 16.39 25.60 39.47
N VAL A 394 15.94 24.77 38.53
CA VAL A 394 16.25 23.33 38.53
C VAL A 394 17.75 23.09 38.59
N LEU A 395 18.52 23.77 37.75
CA LEU A 395 19.96 23.61 37.63
C LEU A 395 20.71 24.07 38.89
N LEU A 396 20.29 25.19 39.50
CA LEU A 396 20.89 25.71 40.72
C LEU A 396 20.60 24.84 41.95
N HIS A 397 19.45 24.16 41.98
CA HIS A 397 19.09 23.25 43.08
C HIS A 397 19.62 21.83 42.88
N ALA A 398 20.18 21.51 41.71
CA ALA A 398 20.71 20.18 41.38
C ALA A 398 22.10 19.89 41.97
N GLY A 399 22.36 20.36 43.20
CA GLY A 399 23.60 20.15 43.97
C GLY A 399 24.82 20.78 43.36
#